data_AF-A0A2V8B7P2-F1
#
_entry.id   AF-A0A2V8B7P2-F1
#
_cell.length_a   1.000
_cell.length_b   1.000
_cell.length_c   1.000
_cell.angle_alpha   90.00
_cell.angle_beta   90.00
_cell.angle_gamma   90.00
#
_symmetry.space_group_name_H-M   'P 1'
#
loop_
_entity.id
_entity.type
_entity.pdbx_description
1 polymer ?
#
loop_
_entity_poly.entity_id
_entity_poly.type
_entity_poly.pdbx_seq_one_letter_code
_entity_poly.pdbx_strand_id
1 'polypeptide(L)'
;MNRRYTFIAAVALVLVTSSTQAATTVDRHHYSITARIRPLVVFWITRSDVGDAVVTRRLGPGEASYSLLIGSDPERAPLHINRWGYIREEIHGAESRLIGLMTESDEDSIEQAEANVRSQAIGRHPFKVIEATGDGEQARSRVRSIAAPEDYTFRHLPVVLDLAARNPAEGRSRVVRLPAGARAGFLSALADAMRDSSASPITYAYFGRLYELRRTRTERIGSVRIGQRSYGPSIAADFVTTSTYDGERTRFSITYGADGPLAEVPLRVVYQPRWWMQVELTIDDAAAPGALGDGGRP
;
A
#
# COMPACT_ATOMS: atom_id res chain seq x y z
N MET A 1 -11.53 40.73 62.84
CA MET A 1 -12.87 40.32 62.40
C MET A 1 -12.81 40.01 60.89
N ASN A 2 -13.07 38.76 60.47
CA ASN A 2 -13.32 38.26 59.10
C ASN A 2 -12.35 38.45 57.89
N ARG A 3 -12.04 37.30 57.23
CA ARG A 3 -11.91 36.99 55.78
C ARG A 3 -10.64 37.33 54.91
N ARG A 4 -9.98 36.22 54.48
CA ARG A 4 -9.44 35.83 53.13
C ARG A 4 -8.25 36.56 52.43
N TYR A 5 -7.33 35.73 51.87
CA TYR A 5 -6.67 35.75 50.51
C TYR A 5 -5.12 35.59 50.43
N THR A 6 -4.65 34.85 49.39
CA THR A 6 -3.31 34.88 48.68
C THR A 6 -2.10 34.19 49.42
N PHE A 7 -1.32 33.21 48.90
CA PHE A 7 -0.42 33.06 47.69
C PHE A 7 0.89 33.92 47.78
N ILE A 8 2.10 33.60 47.24
CA ILE A 8 2.69 32.61 46.28
C ILE A 8 4.07 32.12 46.86
N ALA A 9 4.36 30.81 47.04
CA ALA A 9 5.20 29.88 46.23
C ALA A 9 6.66 30.26 45.83
N ALA A 10 7.58 29.34 46.12
CA ALA A 10 8.96 29.20 45.61
C ALA A 10 9.48 27.80 46.05
N VAL A 11 10.33 27.02 45.37
CA VAL A 11 11.01 27.09 44.05
C VAL A 11 10.91 25.69 43.40
N ALA A 12 10.98 25.56 42.07
CA ALA A 12 11.16 24.26 41.38
C ALA A 12 12.24 24.34 40.29
N LEU A 13 13.16 23.37 40.28
CA LEU A 13 14.29 23.28 39.37
C LEU A 13 13.82 22.78 37.98
N VAL A 14 13.88 23.63 36.96
CA VAL A 14 13.54 23.23 35.58
C VAL A 14 14.74 22.57 34.92
N LEU A 15 14.68 21.23 34.80
CA LEU A 15 15.49 20.51 33.82
C LEU A 15 14.95 20.86 32.43
N VAL A 16 15.72 21.62 31.66
CA VAL A 16 15.48 21.77 30.22
C VAL A 16 15.86 20.46 29.54
N THR A 17 14.92 19.52 29.47
CA THR A 17 15.00 18.44 28.48
C THR A 17 14.83 19.06 27.11
N SER A 18 15.95 19.27 26.41
CA SER A 18 15.94 19.52 24.97
C SER A 18 15.32 18.31 24.28
N SER A 19 14.02 18.38 24.03
CA SER A 19 13.31 17.42 23.19
C SER A 19 13.82 17.60 21.76
N THR A 20 14.81 16.79 21.39
CA THR A 20 15.22 16.61 19.99
C THR A 20 14.01 16.11 19.23
N GLN A 21 13.28 17.04 18.60
CA GLN A 21 12.09 16.73 17.83
C GLN A 21 12.54 15.90 16.62
N ALA A 22 12.35 14.58 16.70
CA ALA A 22 12.80 13.67 15.65
C ALA A 22 12.11 14.08 14.34
N ALA A 23 12.91 14.39 13.32
CA ALA A 23 12.40 14.94 12.08
C ALA A 23 11.55 13.90 11.34
N THR A 24 10.36 14.31 10.90
CA THR A 24 9.53 13.49 10.03
C THR A 24 10.21 13.33 8.67
N THR A 25 10.55 12.10 8.28
CA THR A 25 11.06 11.79 6.95
C THR A 25 9.91 11.48 6.01
N VAL A 26 10.04 11.88 4.74
CA VAL A 26 9.08 11.57 3.67
C VAL A 26 9.84 11.09 2.46
N ASP A 27 9.76 9.79 2.19
CA ASP A 27 10.34 9.15 1.02
C ASP A 27 9.24 8.86 0.02
N ARG A 28 9.50 9.14 -1.25
CA ARG A 28 8.52 8.96 -2.32
C ARG A 28 9.22 8.51 -3.59
N HIS A 29 8.80 7.35 -4.09
CA HIS A 29 9.40 6.71 -5.25
C HIS A 29 8.34 6.45 -6.31
N HIS A 30 8.72 6.64 -7.57
CA HIS A 30 7.89 6.31 -8.73
C HIS A 30 8.34 4.98 -9.33
N TYR A 31 7.42 4.28 -9.97
CA TYR A 31 7.64 2.94 -10.52
C TYR A 31 6.92 2.80 -11.85
N SER A 32 7.59 2.19 -12.82
CA SER A 32 6.97 1.74 -14.07
C SER A 32 6.39 0.34 -13.90
N ILE A 33 5.26 0.06 -14.56
CA ILE A 33 4.63 -1.26 -14.56
C ILE A 33 5.01 -2.01 -15.84
N THR A 34 5.48 -3.25 -15.69
CA THR A 34 5.58 -4.24 -16.78
C THR A 34 4.56 -5.35 -16.54
N ALA A 35 3.77 -5.66 -17.57
CA ALA A 35 2.84 -6.80 -17.56
C ALA A 35 3.38 -7.93 -18.45
N ARG A 36 3.22 -9.17 -17.98
CA ARG A 36 3.52 -10.39 -18.73
C ARG A 36 2.26 -11.25 -18.79
N ILE A 37 1.89 -11.69 -19.99
CA ILE A 37 0.71 -12.52 -20.25
C ILE A 37 1.16 -13.78 -21.01
N ARG A 38 0.61 -14.94 -20.65
CA ARG A 38 0.87 -16.24 -21.29
C ARG A 38 -0.44 -16.77 -21.91
N PRO A 39 -0.82 -16.29 -23.11
CA PRO A 39 -2.13 -16.59 -23.71
C PRO A 39 -2.29 -18.06 -24.10
N LEU A 40 -1.19 -18.72 -24.43
CA LEU A 40 -1.08 -20.16 -24.61
C LEU A 40 0.15 -20.62 -23.83
N VAL A 41 0.13 -21.84 -23.27
CA VAL A 41 1.12 -22.37 -22.30
C VAL A 41 2.57 -22.39 -22.83
N VAL A 42 2.82 -21.99 -24.07
CA VAL A 42 4.11 -22.09 -24.77
C VAL A 42 5.04 -20.89 -24.53
N PHE A 43 4.55 -19.63 -24.49
CA PHE A 43 5.42 -18.44 -24.39
C PHE A 43 4.79 -17.26 -23.64
N TRP A 44 5.63 -16.41 -23.05
CA TRP A 44 5.24 -15.16 -22.39
C TRP A 44 5.32 -13.97 -23.35
N ILE A 45 4.21 -13.28 -23.57
CA ILE A 45 4.18 -11.94 -24.14
C ILE A 45 4.48 -10.95 -23.01
N THR A 46 5.39 -9.99 -23.24
CA THR A 46 5.77 -8.98 -22.25
C THR A 46 5.55 -7.59 -22.84
N ARG A 47 4.90 -6.71 -22.08
CA ARG A 47 4.77 -5.28 -22.41
C ARG A 47 5.19 -4.47 -21.19
N SER A 48 6.24 -3.68 -21.37
CA SER A 48 6.68 -2.70 -20.38
C SER A 48 5.91 -1.39 -20.54
N ASP A 49 5.98 -0.54 -19.52
CA ASP A 49 5.37 0.79 -19.50
C ASP A 49 3.84 0.79 -19.69
N VAL A 50 3.14 -0.18 -19.07
CA VAL A 50 1.68 -0.33 -19.19
C VAL A 50 0.88 0.49 -18.16
N GLY A 51 1.57 1.28 -17.34
CA GLY A 51 1.02 1.97 -16.20
C GLY A 51 2.08 2.42 -15.21
N ASP A 52 1.65 3.13 -14.18
CA ASP A 52 2.50 3.78 -13.18
C ASP A 52 2.13 3.32 -11.76
N ALA A 53 3.10 3.34 -10.86
CA ALA A 53 2.86 3.24 -9.42
C ALA A 53 3.69 4.25 -8.62
N VAL A 54 3.18 4.64 -7.45
CA VAL A 54 3.85 5.53 -6.50
C VAL A 54 3.79 4.90 -5.13
N VAL A 55 4.94 4.74 -4.49
CA VAL A 55 5.05 4.39 -3.07
C VAL A 55 5.47 5.63 -2.29
N THR A 56 4.74 5.95 -1.23
CA THR A 56 5.11 7.02 -0.29
C THR A 56 5.22 6.44 1.11
N ARG A 57 6.33 6.73 1.79
CA ARG A 57 6.60 6.40 3.19
C ARG A 57 6.81 7.70 3.94
N ARG A 58 6.10 7.89 5.05
CA ARG A 58 6.27 9.00 5.98
C ARG A 58 6.52 8.42 7.36
N LEU A 59 7.65 8.74 8.00
CA LEU A 59 8.00 8.24 9.33
C LEU A 59 8.30 9.41 10.26
N GLY A 60 7.66 9.43 11.43
CA GLY A 60 7.88 10.39 12.50
C GLY A 60 7.95 9.69 13.88
N PRO A 61 8.27 10.42 14.95
CA PRO A 61 8.31 9.87 16.30
C PRO A 61 6.91 9.41 16.76
N GLY A 62 6.69 8.10 16.76
CA GLY A 62 5.40 7.49 17.12
C GLY A 62 4.36 7.47 15.99
N GLU A 63 4.71 7.97 14.80
CA GLU A 63 3.81 8.09 13.65
C GLU A 63 4.43 7.44 12.41
N ALA A 64 3.63 6.70 11.66
CA ALA A 64 4.04 6.14 10.37
C ALA A 64 2.88 6.19 9.38
N SER A 65 3.15 6.53 8.13
CA SER A 65 2.21 6.35 7.05
C SER A 65 2.87 5.72 5.84
N TYR A 66 2.17 4.76 5.24
CA TYR A 66 2.57 4.05 4.04
C TYR A 66 1.45 4.17 3.03
N SER A 67 1.75 4.54 1.79
CA SER A 67 0.78 4.45 0.71
C SER A 67 1.35 3.87 -0.57
N LEU A 68 0.49 3.19 -1.30
CA LEU A 68 0.74 2.63 -2.62
C LEU A 68 -0.42 3.05 -3.53
N LEU A 69 -0.12 3.83 -4.56
CA LEU A 69 -0.97 3.99 -5.75
C LEU A 69 -0.39 3.10 -6.85
N ILE A 70 -1.22 2.33 -7.53
CA ILE A 70 -0.82 1.48 -8.66
C ILE A 70 -1.95 1.46 -9.69
N GLY A 71 -1.64 1.67 -10.96
CA GLY A 71 -2.66 1.60 -12.01
C GLY A 71 -2.12 1.36 -13.41
N SER A 72 -2.86 0.58 -14.20
CA SER A 72 -2.67 0.54 -15.64
C SER A 72 -3.13 1.84 -16.28
N ASP A 73 -2.43 2.25 -17.32
CA ASP A 73 -2.76 3.42 -18.11
C ASP A 73 -3.51 2.97 -19.37
N PRO A 74 -4.80 3.32 -19.57
CA PRO A 74 -5.59 2.81 -20.69
C PRO A 74 -5.04 3.21 -22.08
N GLU A 75 -4.20 4.24 -22.17
CA GLU A 75 -3.53 4.59 -23.44
C GLU A 75 -2.35 3.66 -23.75
N ARG A 76 -1.70 3.10 -22.71
CA ARG A 76 -0.49 2.27 -22.84
C ARG A 76 -0.72 0.78 -22.59
N ALA A 77 -1.78 0.41 -21.87
CA ALA A 77 -2.11 -0.97 -21.51
C ALA A 77 -2.67 -1.78 -22.70
N PRO A 78 -2.40 -3.09 -22.78
CA PRO A 78 -3.14 -3.98 -23.68
C PRO A 78 -4.65 -3.89 -23.42
N LEU A 79 -5.45 -3.97 -24.49
CA LEU A 79 -6.92 -3.97 -24.43
C LEU A 79 -7.54 -2.73 -23.74
N HIS A 80 -6.78 -1.63 -23.62
CA HIS A 80 -7.22 -0.37 -22.96
C HIS A 80 -7.74 -0.55 -21.51
N ILE A 81 -7.27 -1.59 -20.82
CA ILE A 81 -7.72 -1.89 -19.45
C ILE A 81 -7.32 -0.76 -18.50
N ASN A 82 -8.30 -0.12 -17.88
CA ASN A 82 -8.15 0.83 -16.79
C ASN A 82 -8.40 0.13 -15.44
N ARG A 83 -7.36 -0.43 -14.82
CA ARG A 83 -7.42 -1.05 -13.50
C ARG A 83 -6.41 -0.41 -12.58
N TRP A 84 -6.89 0.03 -11.43
CA TRP A 84 -6.02 0.68 -10.46
C TRP A 84 -6.53 0.53 -9.04
N GLY A 85 -5.61 0.71 -8.10
CA GLY A 85 -5.88 0.70 -6.69
C GLY A 85 -4.99 1.67 -5.94
N TYR A 86 -5.51 2.15 -4.82
CA TYR A 86 -4.80 2.95 -3.84
C TYR A 86 -5.01 2.34 -2.47
N ILE A 87 -3.96 2.29 -1.67
CA ILE A 87 -4.06 1.99 -0.25
C ILE A 87 -3.17 2.98 0.50
N ARG A 88 -3.70 3.55 1.58
CA ARG A 88 -2.95 4.33 2.57
C ARG A 88 -3.23 3.78 3.95
N GLU A 89 -2.17 3.51 4.68
CA GLU A 89 -2.13 3.17 6.09
C GLU A 89 -1.51 4.33 6.85
N GLU A 90 -2.09 4.68 7.99
CA GLU A 90 -1.66 5.70 8.93
C GLU A 90 -1.66 5.08 10.33
N ILE A 91 -0.58 5.21 11.07
CA ILE A 91 -0.35 4.62 12.39
C ILE A 91 0.10 5.74 13.32
N HIS A 92 -0.55 5.88 14.47
CA HIS A 92 -0.25 6.88 15.50
C HIS A 92 -0.26 6.16 16.86
N GLY A 93 0.91 5.72 17.31
CA GLY A 93 1.04 4.83 18.46
C GLY A 93 0.29 3.50 18.26
N ALA A 94 -0.74 3.24 19.06
CA ALA A 94 -1.63 2.09 18.92
C ALA A 94 -2.81 2.35 17.96
N GLU A 95 -3.15 3.62 17.70
CA GLU A 95 -4.20 3.96 16.75
C GLU A 95 -3.74 3.74 15.31
N SER A 96 -4.68 3.36 14.45
CA SER A 96 -4.44 3.18 13.02
C SER A 96 -5.67 3.52 12.19
N ARG A 97 -5.42 4.03 10.98
CA ARG A 97 -6.42 4.29 9.95
C ARG A 97 -5.93 3.70 8.63
N LEU A 98 -6.83 3.09 7.88
CA LEU A 98 -6.57 2.57 6.53
C LEU A 98 -7.68 3.08 5.63
N ILE A 99 -7.29 3.63 4.48
CA ILE A 99 -8.20 3.82 3.34
C ILE A 99 -7.68 3.03 2.14
N GLY A 100 -8.56 2.25 1.52
CA GLY A 100 -8.31 1.53 0.30
C GLY A 100 -9.34 1.90 -0.76
N LEU A 101 -8.90 2.06 -2.00
CA LEU A 101 -9.72 2.22 -3.19
C LEU A 101 -9.23 1.21 -4.24
N MET A 102 -10.15 0.59 -4.97
CA MET A 102 -9.79 -0.20 -6.15
C MET A 102 -10.95 -0.23 -7.14
N THR A 103 -10.64 -0.30 -8.43
CA THR A 103 -11.61 -0.68 -9.47
C THR A 103 -12.18 -2.06 -9.15
N GLU A 104 -13.50 -2.19 -9.08
CA GLU A 104 -14.15 -3.48 -8.79
C GLU A 104 -14.04 -4.44 -9.99
N SER A 105 -13.86 -5.74 -9.75
CA SER A 105 -13.66 -6.74 -10.81
C SER A 105 -14.13 -8.14 -10.40
N ASP A 106 -15.07 -8.70 -11.15
CA ASP A 106 -15.53 -10.09 -11.04
C ASP A 106 -15.00 -10.90 -12.25
N GLU A 107 -13.74 -11.35 -12.22
CA GLU A 107 -13.12 -12.06 -13.33
C GLU A 107 -12.14 -13.17 -12.91
N ASP A 108 -12.28 -14.34 -13.55
CA ASP A 108 -11.40 -15.50 -13.42
C ASP A 108 -10.59 -15.81 -14.69
N SER A 109 -10.91 -15.22 -15.86
CA SER A 109 -10.24 -15.53 -17.14
C SER A 109 -9.96 -14.33 -18.06
N ILE A 110 -9.01 -14.51 -18.99
CA ILE A 110 -8.68 -13.53 -20.07
C ILE A 110 -9.90 -13.30 -20.98
N GLU A 111 -10.64 -14.37 -21.28
CA GLU A 111 -11.83 -14.32 -22.14
C GLU A 111 -12.96 -13.52 -21.48
N GLN A 112 -13.10 -13.60 -20.15
CA GLN A 112 -13.99 -12.71 -19.39
C GLN A 112 -13.51 -11.25 -19.43
N ALA A 113 -12.21 -10.99 -19.33
CA ALA A 113 -11.67 -9.63 -19.46
C ALA A 113 -11.97 -9.03 -20.85
N GLU A 114 -11.78 -9.80 -21.94
CA GLU A 114 -12.12 -9.36 -23.30
C GLU A 114 -13.62 -9.26 -23.53
N ALA A 115 -14.42 -10.20 -23.02
CA ALA A 115 -15.87 -10.16 -23.14
C ALA A 115 -16.46 -8.99 -22.34
N ASN A 116 -15.91 -8.67 -21.17
CA ASN A 116 -16.26 -7.49 -20.38
C ASN A 116 -15.91 -6.21 -21.14
N VAL A 117 -14.68 -6.06 -21.65
CA VAL A 117 -14.29 -4.89 -22.47
C VAL A 117 -15.17 -4.70 -23.71
N ARG A 118 -15.77 -5.77 -24.26
CA ARG A 118 -16.69 -5.69 -25.42
C ARG A 118 -18.17 -5.58 -25.07
N SER A 119 -18.60 -5.98 -23.87
CA SER A 119 -20.01 -6.01 -23.46
C SER A 119 -20.38 -4.93 -22.44
N GLN A 120 -19.40 -4.39 -21.71
CA GLN A 120 -19.57 -3.28 -20.80
C GLN A 120 -19.59 -1.99 -21.63
N ALA A 121 -20.73 -1.31 -21.62
CA ALA A 121 -20.85 0.02 -22.20
C ALA A 121 -19.86 0.97 -21.51
N ILE A 122 -19.25 1.83 -22.32
CA ILE A 122 -18.35 2.90 -21.87
C ILE A 122 -19.04 3.72 -20.75
N GLY A 123 -18.35 3.91 -19.63
CA GLY A 123 -18.84 4.67 -18.48
C GLY A 123 -19.44 3.83 -17.34
N ARG A 124 -18.88 4.05 -16.13
CA ARG A 124 -19.41 3.70 -14.79
C ARG A 124 -18.92 2.38 -14.18
N HIS A 125 -17.61 2.18 -14.11
CA HIS A 125 -17.04 1.15 -13.24
C HIS A 125 -17.18 1.55 -11.76
N PRO A 126 -17.76 0.71 -10.88
CA PRO A 126 -17.81 1.00 -9.45
C PRO A 126 -16.41 0.89 -8.81
N PHE A 127 -16.16 1.74 -7.82
CA PHE A 127 -14.97 1.68 -6.97
C PHE A 127 -15.32 1.02 -5.64
N LYS A 128 -14.54 0.01 -5.27
CA LYS A 128 -14.60 -0.59 -3.94
C LYS A 128 -13.78 0.24 -2.97
N VAL A 129 -14.47 0.83 -1.99
CA VAL A 129 -13.87 1.62 -0.90
C VAL A 129 -13.76 0.74 0.34
N ILE A 130 -12.59 0.80 0.96
CA ILE A 130 -12.22 0.12 2.19
C ILE A 130 -11.87 1.20 3.19
N GLU A 131 -12.51 1.18 4.35
CA GLU A 131 -12.05 1.94 5.51
C GLU A 131 -11.74 0.92 6.61
N ALA A 132 -10.64 1.12 7.33
CA ALA A 132 -10.44 0.44 8.59
C ALA A 132 -9.85 1.37 9.64
N THR A 133 -10.17 1.08 10.89
CA THR A 133 -9.62 1.75 12.07
C THR A 133 -9.24 0.69 13.09
N GLY A 134 -8.10 0.82 13.74
CA GLY A 134 -7.70 -0.04 14.84
C GLY A 134 -7.14 0.73 16.03
N ASP A 135 -7.23 0.14 17.20
CA ASP A 135 -6.86 0.70 18.52
C ASP A 135 -5.76 -0.12 19.23
N GLY A 136 -5.16 -1.09 18.52
CA GLY A 136 -4.16 -2.02 19.04
C GLY A 136 -4.76 -3.33 19.58
N GLU A 137 -6.03 -3.34 20.01
CA GLU A 137 -6.73 -4.56 20.46
C GLU A 137 -7.71 -5.11 19.41
N GLN A 138 -8.26 -4.24 18.58
CA GLN A 138 -9.28 -4.57 17.57
C GLN A 138 -9.02 -3.78 16.29
N ALA A 139 -9.43 -4.37 15.16
CA ALA A 139 -9.53 -3.70 13.88
C ALA A 139 -10.98 -3.77 13.38
N ARG A 140 -11.60 -2.61 13.20
CA ARG A 140 -12.90 -2.46 12.55
C ARG A 140 -12.64 -2.12 11.09
N SER A 141 -13.20 -2.90 10.17
CA SER A 141 -13.22 -2.60 8.74
C SER A 141 -14.65 -2.36 8.25
N ARG A 142 -14.80 -1.53 7.24
CA ARG A 142 -16.02 -1.27 6.48
C ARG A 142 -15.68 -1.33 4.99
N VAL A 143 -16.50 -2.06 4.23
CA VAL A 143 -16.36 -2.16 2.76
C VAL A 143 -17.66 -1.68 2.10
N ARG A 144 -17.54 -0.80 1.11
CA ARG A 144 -18.65 -0.32 0.27
C ARG A 144 -18.20 -0.25 -1.19
N SER A 145 -19.15 -0.29 -2.12
CA SER A 145 -18.90 0.12 -3.51
C SER A 145 -19.54 1.49 -3.74
N ILE A 146 -18.85 2.38 -4.43
CA ILE A 146 -19.37 3.68 -4.89
C ILE A 146 -19.45 3.65 -6.42
N ALA A 147 -20.56 4.14 -6.99
CA ALA A 147 -20.68 4.28 -8.43
C ALA A 147 -19.80 5.44 -8.92
N ALA A 148 -18.96 5.19 -9.92
CA ALA A 148 -18.26 6.28 -10.61
C ALA A 148 -19.22 6.97 -11.60
N PRO A 149 -19.32 8.31 -11.62
CA PRO A 149 -20.07 9.03 -12.65
C PRO A 149 -19.40 8.94 -14.04
N GLU A 150 -18.08 8.75 -14.08
CA GLU A 150 -17.22 8.72 -15.27
C GLU A 150 -16.02 7.76 -15.04
N ASP A 151 -15.26 7.47 -16.10
CA ASP A 151 -14.18 6.48 -16.05
C ASP A 151 -12.86 7.08 -15.53
N TYR A 152 -12.71 7.11 -14.21
CA TYR A 152 -11.50 7.60 -13.55
C TYR A 152 -10.30 6.65 -13.71
N THR A 153 -9.16 7.19 -14.15
CA THR A 153 -7.84 6.55 -14.07
C THR A 153 -7.15 6.86 -12.74
N PHE A 154 -6.05 6.17 -12.42
CA PHE A 154 -5.24 6.40 -11.21
C PHE A 154 -4.76 7.86 -11.03
N ARG A 155 -4.65 8.62 -12.13
CA ARG A 155 -4.32 10.06 -12.14
C ARG A 155 -5.37 10.91 -11.40
N HIS A 156 -6.61 10.40 -11.27
CA HIS A 156 -7.75 11.08 -10.65
C HIS A 156 -7.95 10.69 -9.16
N LEU A 157 -6.96 10.06 -8.51
CA LEU A 157 -7.03 9.65 -7.10
C LEU A 157 -7.67 10.70 -6.16
N PRO A 158 -7.31 12.00 -6.20
CA PRO A 158 -7.91 13.00 -5.29
C PRO A 158 -9.43 13.15 -5.47
N VAL A 159 -9.93 13.02 -6.71
CA VAL A 159 -11.36 13.12 -7.03
C VAL A 159 -12.11 11.89 -6.50
N VAL A 160 -11.54 10.69 -6.63
CA VAL A 160 -12.17 9.45 -6.14
C VAL A 160 -12.14 9.36 -4.62
N LEU A 161 -11.08 9.83 -3.96
CA LEU A 161 -11.03 9.97 -2.49
C LEU A 161 -12.12 10.91 -1.97
N ASP A 162 -12.29 12.07 -2.62
CA ASP A 162 -13.32 13.04 -2.29
C ASP A 162 -14.74 12.49 -2.56
N LEU A 163 -14.97 11.80 -3.68
CA LEU A 163 -16.22 11.10 -3.97
C LEU A 163 -16.53 10.05 -2.90
N ALA A 164 -15.52 9.28 -2.47
CA ALA A 164 -15.66 8.28 -1.40
C ALA A 164 -16.02 8.92 -0.05
N ALA A 165 -15.47 10.09 0.27
CA ALA A 165 -15.78 10.84 1.49
C ALA A 165 -17.20 11.44 1.48
N ARG A 166 -17.66 11.96 0.33
CA ARG A 166 -19.01 12.53 0.17
C ARG A 166 -20.13 11.49 0.15
N ASN A 167 -19.81 10.21 -0.08
CA ASN A 167 -20.78 9.11 -0.12
C ASN A 167 -20.55 8.12 1.05
N PRO A 168 -20.91 8.50 2.29
CA PRO A 168 -20.85 7.62 3.46
C PRO A 168 -22.02 6.62 3.47
N ALA A 169 -22.08 5.75 2.47
CA ALA A 169 -23.05 4.67 2.40
C ALA A 169 -22.78 3.60 3.48
N GLU A 170 -23.84 2.91 3.92
CA GLU A 170 -23.73 1.80 4.88
C GLU A 170 -22.99 0.61 4.26
N GLY A 171 -21.67 0.58 4.46
CA GLY A 171 -20.84 -0.58 4.10
C GLY A 171 -20.93 -1.70 5.13
N ARG A 172 -20.72 -2.94 4.69
CA ARG A 172 -20.64 -4.10 5.60
C ARG A 172 -19.48 -3.89 6.57
N SER A 173 -19.78 -3.74 7.86
CA SER A 173 -18.75 -3.62 8.89
C SER A 173 -18.40 -4.98 9.48
N ARG A 174 -17.11 -5.20 9.73
CA ARG A 174 -16.55 -6.38 10.42
C ARG A 174 -15.58 -5.88 11.48
N VAL A 175 -15.54 -6.57 12.61
CA VAL A 175 -14.58 -6.31 13.68
C VAL A 175 -13.82 -7.60 13.94
N VAL A 176 -12.50 -7.52 13.99
CA VAL A 176 -11.61 -8.61 14.41
C VAL A 176 -10.80 -8.16 15.62
N ARG A 177 -10.51 -9.08 16.54
CA ARG A 177 -9.51 -8.82 17.58
C ARG A 177 -8.12 -8.95 16.97
N LEU A 178 -7.22 -8.04 17.33
CA LEU A 178 -5.82 -8.07 16.98
C LEU A 178 -5.05 -8.87 18.03
N PRO A 179 -4.32 -9.94 17.66
CA PRO A 179 -3.34 -10.55 18.55
C PRO A 179 -2.25 -9.55 18.95
N ALA A 180 -1.64 -9.74 20.12
CA ALA A 180 -0.52 -8.90 20.56
C ALA A 180 0.60 -8.89 19.51
N GLY A 181 1.05 -7.69 19.12
CA GLY A 181 2.07 -7.51 18.09
C GLY A 181 1.56 -7.61 16.64
N ALA A 182 0.27 -7.80 16.39
CA ALA A 182 -0.29 -7.70 15.04
C ALA A 182 -0.20 -6.27 14.48
N ARG A 183 -0.32 -6.12 13.16
CA ARG A 183 -0.37 -4.83 12.46
C ARG A 183 -1.77 -4.53 11.94
N ALA A 184 -2.08 -3.24 11.83
CA ALA A 184 -3.39 -2.77 11.40
C ALA A 184 -3.65 -2.97 9.89
N GLY A 185 -2.60 -3.15 9.09
CA GLY A 185 -2.69 -3.31 7.65
C GLY A 185 -1.49 -4.06 7.05
N PHE A 186 -1.53 -4.21 5.73
CA PHE A 186 -0.56 -4.97 4.96
C PHE A 186 0.76 -4.22 4.74
N LEU A 187 0.71 -2.92 4.44
CA LEU A 187 1.92 -2.14 4.14
C LEU A 187 2.79 -1.98 5.37
N SER A 188 2.19 -1.73 6.53
CA SER A 188 2.87 -1.68 7.82
C SER A 188 3.49 -3.04 8.21
N ALA A 189 2.77 -4.15 7.98
CA ALA A 189 3.33 -5.49 8.15
C ALA A 189 4.49 -5.78 7.18
N LEU A 190 4.39 -5.31 5.93
CA LEU A 190 5.41 -5.51 4.91
C LEU A 190 6.67 -4.70 5.19
N ALA A 191 6.55 -3.45 5.61
CA ALA A 191 7.69 -2.62 6.03
C ALA A 191 8.47 -3.29 7.18
N ASP A 192 7.77 -3.80 8.19
CA ASP A 192 8.40 -4.52 9.29
C ASP A 192 8.98 -5.88 8.84
N ALA A 193 8.34 -6.59 7.90
CA ALA A 193 8.88 -7.82 7.32
C ALA A 193 10.11 -7.59 6.42
N MET A 194 10.31 -6.37 5.93
CA MET A 194 11.51 -5.96 5.17
C MET A 194 12.64 -5.56 6.12
N ARG A 195 12.31 -4.86 7.22
CA ARG A 195 13.22 -4.40 8.28
C ARG A 195 13.75 -5.54 9.16
N ASP A 196 12.86 -6.35 9.71
CA ASP A 196 13.24 -7.42 10.63
C ASP A 196 13.91 -8.56 9.84
N SER A 197 15.01 -9.10 10.36
CA SER A 197 15.69 -10.29 9.83
C SER A 197 15.01 -11.62 10.22
N SER A 198 14.04 -11.58 11.13
CA SER A 198 13.25 -12.72 11.58
C SER A 198 12.54 -13.47 10.46
N ALA A 199 12.30 -14.76 10.69
CA ALA A 199 11.47 -15.63 9.86
C ALA A 199 10.06 -15.85 10.45
N SER A 200 9.76 -15.24 11.60
CA SER A 200 8.44 -15.30 12.24
C SER A 200 7.39 -14.62 11.35
N PRO A 201 6.15 -15.17 11.30
CA PRO A 201 5.06 -14.49 10.62
C PRO A 201 4.65 -13.22 11.37
N ILE A 202 4.31 -12.17 10.63
CA ILE A 202 3.70 -10.94 11.13
C ILE A 202 2.21 -11.01 10.83
N THR A 203 1.39 -11.10 11.87
CA THR A 203 -0.07 -11.06 11.74
C THR A 203 -0.53 -9.66 11.40
N TYR A 204 -1.50 -9.52 10.48
CA TYR A 204 -2.11 -8.23 10.16
C TYR A 204 -3.61 -8.36 9.84
N ALA A 205 -4.34 -7.26 10.00
CA ALA A 205 -5.74 -7.17 9.61
C ALA A 205 -5.91 -6.62 8.19
N TYR A 206 -6.85 -7.20 7.42
CA TYR A 206 -7.26 -6.69 6.12
C TYR A 206 -8.70 -7.15 5.81
N PHE A 207 -9.55 -6.27 5.27
CA PHE A 207 -10.98 -6.55 5.00
C PHE A 207 -11.78 -7.16 6.18
N GLY A 208 -11.39 -6.90 7.43
CA GLY A 208 -12.00 -7.54 8.60
C GLY A 208 -11.79 -9.05 8.66
N ARG A 209 -10.63 -9.51 8.16
CA ARG A 209 -10.03 -10.82 8.36
C ARG A 209 -8.59 -10.63 8.87
N LEU A 210 -8.02 -11.68 9.45
CA LEU A 210 -6.60 -11.71 9.79
C LEU A 210 -5.82 -12.51 8.74
N TYR A 211 -4.58 -12.10 8.54
CA TYR A 211 -3.62 -12.70 7.63
C TYR A 211 -2.25 -12.79 8.33
N GLU A 212 -1.43 -13.74 7.92
CA GLU A 212 -0.03 -13.85 8.32
C GLU A 212 0.87 -13.53 7.12
N LEU A 213 1.74 -12.53 7.24
CA LEU A 213 2.80 -12.26 6.28
C LEU A 213 4.10 -12.91 6.76
N ARG A 214 4.73 -13.73 5.91
CA ARG A 214 6.02 -14.36 6.20
C ARG A 214 7.00 -14.16 5.06
N ARG A 215 8.23 -13.76 5.37
CA ARG A 215 9.36 -13.83 4.45
C ARG A 215 9.91 -15.26 4.41
N THR A 216 10.01 -15.86 3.23
CA THR A 216 10.35 -17.29 3.05
C THR A 216 11.70 -17.56 2.42
N ARG A 217 12.24 -16.61 1.65
CA ARG A 217 13.60 -16.63 1.10
C ARG A 217 14.21 -15.25 1.28
N THR A 218 15.52 -15.18 1.45
CA THR A 218 16.27 -13.93 1.53
C THR A 218 17.66 -14.14 0.93
N GLU A 219 18.09 -13.23 0.07
CA GLU A 219 19.38 -13.27 -0.62
C GLU A 219 19.96 -11.84 -0.65
N ARG A 220 21.20 -11.68 -0.19
CA ARG A 220 21.90 -10.39 -0.24
C ARG A 220 22.58 -10.24 -1.60
N ILE A 221 22.37 -9.08 -2.22
CA ILE A 221 22.90 -8.73 -3.55
C ILE A 221 23.76 -7.48 -3.37
N GLY A 222 25.01 -7.50 -3.85
CA GLY A 222 25.95 -6.38 -3.67
C GLY A 222 25.56 -5.10 -4.43
N SER A 223 24.95 -5.25 -5.61
CA SER A 223 24.33 -4.16 -6.37
C SER A 223 23.31 -4.72 -7.36
N VAL A 224 22.21 -3.99 -7.58
CA VAL A 224 21.16 -4.35 -8.53
C VAL A 224 21.14 -3.33 -9.66
N ARG A 225 21.21 -3.77 -10.92
CA ARG A 225 21.13 -2.87 -12.07
C ARG A 225 19.71 -2.86 -12.65
N ILE A 226 19.11 -1.68 -12.72
CA ILE A 226 17.78 -1.43 -13.28
C ILE A 226 17.94 -0.40 -14.40
N GLY A 227 17.59 -0.79 -15.63
CA GLY A 227 17.91 0.00 -16.82
C GLY A 227 19.42 0.30 -16.90
N GLN A 228 19.76 1.60 -16.90
CA GLN A 228 21.14 2.08 -16.90
C GLN A 228 21.67 2.47 -15.50
N ARG A 229 20.85 2.35 -14.44
CA ARG A 229 21.22 2.74 -13.06
C ARG A 229 21.61 1.54 -12.23
N SER A 230 22.68 1.68 -11.44
CA SER A 230 23.05 0.72 -10.42
C SER A 230 22.56 1.21 -9.05
N TYR A 231 21.86 0.33 -8.35
CA TYR A 231 21.39 0.52 -6.99
C TYR A 231 22.33 -0.24 -6.05
N GLY A 232 22.57 0.28 -4.85
CA GLY A 232 23.57 -0.24 -3.91
C GLY A 232 23.25 -1.62 -3.32
N PRO A 233 23.84 -1.96 -2.16
CA PRO A 233 23.51 -3.18 -1.42
C PRO A 233 22.00 -3.36 -1.29
N SER A 234 21.54 -4.56 -1.66
CA SER A 234 20.12 -4.88 -1.82
C SER A 234 19.81 -6.26 -1.25
N ILE A 235 18.55 -6.48 -0.93
CA ILE A 235 18.01 -7.77 -0.48
C ILE A 235 16.93 -8.19 -1.47
N ALA A 236 17.08 -9.38 -2.06
CA ALA A 236 15.97 -10.05 -2.74
C ALA A 236 15.30 -11.02 -1.78
N ALA A 237 13.97 -10.96 -1.68
CA ALA A 237 13.21 -11.79 -0.76
C ALA A 237 11.87 -12.24 -1.36
N ASP A 238 11.47 -13.45 -0.99
CA ASP A 238 10.14 -14.00 -1.28
C ASP A 238 9.25 -13.86 -0.07
N PHE A 239 7.99 -13.50 -0.29
CA PHE A 239 6.97 -13.30 0.73
C PHE A 239 5.74 -14.15 0.45
N VAL A 240 5.12 -14.63 1.52
CA VAL A 240 3.85 -15.37 1.49
C VAL A 240 2.89 -14.73 2.49
N THR A 241 1.76 -14.24 1.98
CA THR A 241 0.57 -13.93 2.79
C THR A 241 -0.27 -15.19 2.89
N THR A 242 -0.71 -15.56 4.10
CA THR A 242 -1.69 -16.64 4.35
C THR A 242 -2.91 -16.09 5.07
N SER A 243 -4.12 -16.32 4.54
CA SER A 243 -5.38 -16.02 5.22
C SER A 243 -5.60 -16.97 6.40
N THR A 244 -5.90 -16.45 7.59
CA THR A 244 -6.18 -17.31 8.76
C THR A 244 -7.59 -17.90 8.77
N TYR A 245 -8.43 -17.53 7.80
CA TYR A 245 -9.83 -17.97 7.72
C TYR A 245 -10.00 -19.21 6.83
N ASP A 246 -9.40 -19.19 5.64
CA ASP A 246 -9.54 -20.21 4.59
C ASP A 246 -8.19 -20.81 4.14
N GLY A 247 -7.07 -20.33 4.69
CA GLY A 247 -5.73 -20.81 4.35
C GLY A 247 -5.23 -20.39 2.96
N GLU A 248 -5.95 -19.50 2.26
CA GLU A 248 -5.54 -18.97 0.96
C GLU A 248 -4.15 -18.33 1.02
N ARG A 249 -3.31 -18.60 0.02
CA ARG A 249 -1.90 -18.13 -0.02
C ARG A 249 -1.59 -17.28 -1.24
N THR A 250 -1.25 -16.03 -1.00
CA THR A 250 -0.71 -15.09 -2.00
C THR A 250 0.81 -15.07 -1.89
N ARG A 251 1.52 -15.11 -3.02
CA ARG A 251 2.99 -15.07 -3.08
C ARG A 251 3.47 -13.92 -3.96
N PHE A 252 4.52 -13.24 -3.53
CA PHE A 252 5.17 -12.18 -4.27
C PHE A 252 6.65 -12.10 -3.86
N SER A 253 7.48 -11.47 -4.69
CA SER A 253 8.91 -11.28 -4.41
C SER A 253 9.24 -9.79 -4.48
N ILE A 254 10.12 -9.32 -3.60
CA ILE A 254 10.61 -7.94 -3.58
C ILE A 254 12.14 -7.95 -3.55
N THR A 255 12.75 -7.17 -4.44
CA THR A 255 14.13 -6.71 -4.29
C THR A 255 14.09 -5.30 -3.73
N TYR A 256 14.74 -5.04 -2.59
CA TYR A 256 14.72 -3.76 -1.89
C TYR A 256 16.11 -3.34 -1.42
N GLY A 257 16.33 -2.03 -1.22
CA GLY A 257 17.62 -1.52 -0.73
C GLY A 257 17.90 -1.96 0.71
N ALA A 258 19.14 -2.37 0.98
CA ALA A 258 19.56 -2.91 2.28
C ALA A 258 20.01 -1.82 3.26
N ASP A 259 20.54 -0.71 2.75
CA ASP A 259 21.15 0.36 3.54
C ASP A 259 21.01 1.75 2.86
N GLY A 260 21.49 2.78 3.57
CA GLY A 260 21.54 4.15 3.07
C GLY A 260 20.15 4.76 2.79
N PRO A 261 20.06 5.74 1.86
CA PRO A 261 18.82 6.43 1.52
C PRO A 261 17.73 5.53 0.92
N LEU A 262 18.07 4.31 0.49
CA LEU A 262 17.13 3.35 -0.10
C LEU A 262 16.85 2.15 0.83
N ALA A 263 17.24 2.23 2.11
CA ALA A 263 16.92 1.22 3.09
C ALA A 263 15.40 0.97 3.17
N GLU A 264 15.01 -0.29 2.98
CA GLU A 264 13.62 -0.75 2.93
C GLU A 264 12.79 -0.13 1.77
N VAL A 265 13.43 0.49 0.77
CA VAL A 265 12.74 0.96 -0.44
C VAL A 265 12.69 -0.17 -1.47
N PRO A 266 11.49 -0.58 -1.94
CA PRO A 266 11.38 -1.53 -3.05
C PRO A 266 12.08 -0.98 -4.30
N LEU A 267 12.94 -1.79 -4.91
CA LEU A 267 13.57 -1.52 -6.20
C LEU A 267 12.84 -2.27 -7.32
N ARG A 268 12.35 -3.48 -7.01
CA ARG A 268 11.57 -4.33 -7.91
C ARG A 268 10.57 -5.14 -7.10
N VAL A 269 9.32 -5.21 -7.55
CA VAL A 269 8.27 -6.07 -6.98
C VAL A 269 7.74 -6.98 -8.09
N VAL A 270 7.65 -8.27 -7.85
CA VAL A 270 7.09 -9.24 -8.80
C VAL A 270 5.92 -9.96 -8.14
N TYR A 271 4.74 -9.88 -8.77
CA TYR A 271 3.53 -10.56 -8.33
C TYR A 271 2.91 -11.34 -9.49
N GLN A 272 2.55 -12.60 -9.23
CA GLN A 272 1.92 -13.48 -10.22
C GLN A 272 0.51 -13.90 -9.73
N PRO A 273 -0.53 -13.08 -9.97
CA PRO A 273 -1.90 -13.38 -9.51
C PRO A 273 -2.49 -14.66 -10.13
N ARG A 274 -2.10 -15.01 -11.36
CA ARG A 274 -2.58 -16.20 -12.08
C ARG A 274 -1.41 -16.87 -12.81
N TRP A 275 -1.52 -18.16 -13.12
CA TRP A 275 -0.47 -18.87 -13.86
C TRP A 275 -0.14 -18.22 -15.24
N TRP A 276 -1.11 -17.50 -15.82
CA TRP A 276 -1.01 -16.80 -17.09
C TRP A 276 -0.72 -15.29 -17.00
N MET A 277 -0.66 -14.68 -15.80
CA MET A 277 -0.47 -13.23 -15.62
C MET A 277 0.56 -12.93 -14.54
N GLN A 278 1.58 -12.15 -14.89
CA GLN A 278 2.55 -11.59 -13.96
C GLN A 278 2.61 -10.06 -14.12
N VAL A 279 2.68 -9.36 -12.99
CA VAL A 279 2.88 -7.91 -12.90
C VAL A 279 4.21 -7.67 -12.21
N GLU A 280 4.98 -6.75 -12.76
CA GLU A 280 6.30 -6.35 -12.26
C GLU A 280 6.33 -4.83 -12.10
N LEU A 281 6.61 -4.35 -10.89
CA LEU A 281 6.91 -2.95 -10.61
C LEU A 281 8.43 -2.80 -10.58
N THR A 282 8.94 -1.77 -11.25
CA THR A 282 10.36 -1.44 -11.26
C THR A 282 10.54 0.04 -10.96
N ILE A 283 11.41 0.37 -10.00
CA ILE A 283 11.64 1.75 -9.57
C ILE A 283 12.11 2.61 -10.75
N ASP A 284 11.51 3.78 -10.91
CA ASP A 284 11.76 4.74 -11.98
C ASP A 284 11.84 6.17 -11.43
N ASP A 285 12.80 6.37 -10.53
CA ASP A 285 13.18 7.71 -10.05
C ASP A 285 14.01 8.48 -11.10
N ALA A 286 13.84 8.19 -12.40
CA ALA A 286 14.47 8.95 -13.48
C ALA A 286 13.79 10.32 -13.70
N ALA A 287 12.50 10.42 -13.37
CA ALA A 287 11.79 11.68 -13.30
C ALA A 287 11.95 12.33 -11.91
N ALA A 288 12.21 13.65 -11.90
CA ALA A 288 11.98 14.49 -10.72
C ALA A 288 10.51 14.38 -10.28
N PRO A 289 10.16 14.65 -9.00
CA PRO A 289 8.82 14.37 -8.46
C PRO A 289 7.70 15.16 -9.17
N GLY A 290 7.12 14.51 -10.21
CA GLY A 290 6.09 15.07 -11.07
C GLY A 290 4.68 14.61 -10.71
N ALA A 291 3.85 15.56 -10.31
CA ALA A 291 2.41 15.62 -10.63
C ALA A 291 1.44 14.48 -10.24
N LEU A 292 1.76 13.59 -9.29
CA LEU A 292 0.78 12.66 -8.68
C LEU A 292 0.58 12.95 -7.19
N GLY A 293 -0.24 13.95 -6.84
CA GLY A 293 -0.51 14.30 -5.42
C GLY A 293 -1.12 13.14 -4.63
N ASP A 294 -0.71 12.95 -3.37
CA ASP A 294 -1.19 11.86 -2.47
C ASP A 294 -2.57 12.15 -1.85
N GLY A 295 -3.23 13.23 -2.27
CA GLY A 295 -4.48 13.71 -1.69
C GLY A 295 -4.35 14.24 -0.26
N GLY A 296 -3.13 14.36 0.27
CA GLY A 296 -2.88 14.99 1.56
C GLY A 296 -3.07 16.50 1.48
N ARG A 297 -3.85 17.06 2.41
CA ARG A 297 -3.64 18.47 2.79
C ARG A 297 -2.37 18.55 3.65
N PRO A 298 -1.64 19.67 3.58
CA PRO A 298 -0.51 19.94 4.48
C PRO A 298 -0.98 20.09 5.94
#